data_AF-A0A8S3HSY3-F1
#
_entry.id   AF-A0A8S3HSY3-F1
#
_cell.length_a   1.000
_cell.length_b   1.000
_cell.length_c   1.000
_cell.angle_alpha   90.00
_cell.angle_beta   90.00
_cell.angle_gamma   90.00
#
_symmetry.space_group_name_H-M   'P 1'
#
loop_
_entity.id
_entity.type
_entity.pdbx_description
1 polymer ?
#
loop_
_entity_poly.entity_id
_entity_poly.type
_entity_poly.pdbx_seq_one_letter_code
_entity_poly.pdbx_strand_id
1 'polypeptide(L)'
;NDDDVRYNLLALFVLSNPNNDINEIHEHVKQLSPWKCFLLARWCIRHCLFKLAIDLLQIVINCVNISIHEIWLQTLMDICRAEERLQTAMNSSKDDLQVLCENIAEAGSFYESSLITMPTTVSIDDNKHSIDATFDFERAYCDIRSSIIHQFYELIHVIYQYDLGMISFDLLGKRM
;
A
#
# COMPACT_ATOMS: atom_id res chain seq x y z
N ASN A 1 15.40 24.09 -6.20
CA ASN A 1 16.87 23.99 -5.99
C ASN A 1 17.24 23.54 -4.58
N ASP A 2 17.20 24.36 -3.52
CA ASP A 2 17.48 23.83 -2.15
C ASP A 2 16.44 22.82 -1.66
N ASP A 3 15.21 23.06 -2.06
CA ASP A 3 14.04 22.29 -1.66
C ASP A 3 13.97 20.91 -2.36
N ASP A 4 14.59 20.77 -3.53
CA ASP A 4 14.71 19.51 -4.28
C ASP A 4 15.92 18.71 -3.78
N VAL A 5 17.01 19.41 -3.41
CA VAL A 5 18.15 18.79 -2.74
C VAL A 5 17.73 18.19 -1.40
N ARG A 6 16.91 18.88 -0.60
CA ARG A 6 16.37 18.33 0.66
C ARG A 6 15.50 17.10 0.44
N TYR A 7 14.63 17.10 -0.57
CA TYR A 7 13.84 15.92 -0.94
C TYR A 7 14.74 14.75 -1.36
N ASN A 8 15.71 14.98 -2.23
CA ASN A 8 16.63 13.95 -2.70
C ASN A 8 17.52 13.40 -1.57
N LEU A 9 17.99 14.26 -0.67
CA LEU A 9 18.75 13.85 0.51
C LEU A 9 17.89 13.07 1.50
N LEU A 10 16.63 13.45 1.69
CA LEU A 10 15.71 12.70 2.53
C LEU A 10 15.36 11.34 1.93
N ALA A 11 15.13 11.26 0.61
CA ALA A 11 14.94 9.99 -0.09
C ALA A 11 16.17 9.08 0.04
N LEU A 12 17.39 9.63 -0.08
CA LEU A 12 18.65 8.91 0.16
C LEU A 12 18.83 8.51 1.63
N PHE A 13 18.40 9.33 2.58
CA PHE A 13 18.45 9.03 4.00
C PHE A 13 17.53 7.87 4.36
N VAL A 14 16.30 7.87 3.84
CA VAL A 14 15.33 6.76 3.99
C VAL A 14 15.90 5.46 3.39
N LEU A 15 16.60 5.54 2.25
CA LEU A 15 17.32 4.38 1.66
C LEU A 15 18.43 3.83 2.56
N SER A 16 19.14 4.72 3.26
CA SER A 16 20.35 4.36 4.00
C SER A 16 20.04 3.67 5.32
N ASN A 17 18.83 3.81 5.85
CA ASN A 17 18.39 3.20 7.10
C ASN A 17 16.89 2.89 7.06
N PRO A 18 16.48 1.72 6.53
CA PRO A 18 15.08 1.30 6.49
C PRO A 18 14.47 1.04 7.88
N ASN A 19 15.32 0.98 8.92
CA ASN A 19 14.93 0.81 10.32
C ASN A 19 14.91 2.12 11.13
N ASN A 20 15.09 3.28 10.49
CA ASN A 20 15.04 4.55 11.19
C ASN A 20 13.72 4.71 11.93
N ASP A 21 13.80 5.27 13.14
CA ASP A 21 12.62 5.58 13.93
C ASP A 21 11.73 6.52 13.10
N ILE A 22 10.51 6.05 12.81
CA ILE A 22 9.51 6.80 12.04
C ILE A 22 9.36 8.20 12.62
N ASN A 23 9.52 8.37 13.94
CA ASN A 23 9.45 9.66 14.61
C ASN A 23 10.53 10.66 14.18
N GLU A 24 11.76 10.21 13.90
CA GLU A 24 12.84 11.09 13.41
C GLU A 24 12.58 11.56 11.98
N ILE A 25 12.06 10.67 11.13
CA ILE A 25 11.65 11.03 9.76
C ILE A 25 10.42 11.94 9.80
N HIS A 26 9.50 11.71 10.74
CA HIS A 26 8.24 12.44 10.85
C HIS A 26 8.43 13.94 11.11
N GLU A 27 9.41 14.34 11.94
CA GLU A 27 9.73 15.75 12.17
C GLU A 27 10.27 16.46 10.91
N HIS A 28 11.04 15.75 10.09
CA HIS A 28 11.51 16.28 8.81
C HIS A 28 10.42 16.33 7.74
N VAL A 29 9.51 15.35 7.77
CA VAL A 29 8.38 15.26 6.85
C VAL A 29 7.35 16.37 7.07
N LYS A 30 7.11 16.80 8.32
CA LYS A 30 6.22 17.94 8.64
C LYS A 30 6.60 19.24 7.95
N GLN A 31 7.86 19.40 7.55
CA GLN A 31 8.36 20.60 6.88
C GLN A 31 8.24 20.53 5.35
N LEU A 32 7.82 19.39 4.79
CA LEU A 32 7.66 19.21 3.36
C LEU A 32 6.31 19.73 2.87
N SER A 33 6.27 20.21 1.63
CA SER A 33 5.00 20.52 0.97
C SER A 33 4.21 19.24 0.67
N PRO A 34 2.86 19.30 0.60
CA PRO A 34 2.02 18.13 0.29
C PRO A 34 2.44 17.39 -0.99
N TRP A 35 2.86 18.13 -2.02
CA TRP A 35 3.36 17.54 -3.26
C TRP A 35 4.62 16.69 -3.04
N LYS A 36 5.57 17.15 -2.20
CA LYS A 36 6.77 16.38 -1.87
C LYS A 36 6.45 15.19 -0.99
N CYS A 37 5.51 15.31 -0.06
CA CYS A 37 4.99 14.17 0.70
C CYS A 37 4.41 13.11 -0.23
N PHE A 38 3.63 13.52 -1.24
CA PHE A 38 3.10 12.60 -2.25
C PHE A 38 4.20 11.92 -3.08
N LEU A 39 5.20 12.68 -3.55
CA LEU A 39 6.34 12.09 -4.28
C LEU A 39 7.15 11.12 -3.42
N LEU A 40 7.33 11.44 -2.13
CA LEU A 40 8.01 10.55 -1.19
C LEU A 40 7.17 9.31 -0.88
N ALA A 41 5.85 9.45 -0.76
CA ALA A 41 4.94 8.31 -0.57
C ALA A 41 5.01 7.34 -1.74
N ARG A 42 4.92 7.84 -2.99
CA ARG A 42 5.08 7.03 -4.20
C ARG A 42 6.40 6.30 -4.23
N TRP A 43 7.47 6.98 -3.81
CA TRP A 43 8.78 6.38 -3.70
C TRP A 43 8.80 5.26 -2.63
N CYS A 44 8.23 5.50 -1.43
CA CYS A 44 8.12 4.49 -0.38
C CYS A 44 7.33 3.26 -0.84
N ILE A 45 6.22 3.44 -1.56
CA ILE A 45 5.41 2.35 -2.14
C ILE A 45 6.27 1.48 -3.06
N ARG A 46 7.04 2.11 -3.96
CA ARG A 46 7.92 1.40 -4.91
C ARG A 46 9.00 0.55 -4.20
N HIS A 47 9.37 0.93 -2.98
CA HIS A 47 10.39 0.26 -2.19
C HIS A 47 9.81 -0.56 -1.02
N CYS A 48 8.51 -0.85 -1.03
CA CYS A 48 7.82 -1.65 -0.01
C CYS A 48 7.93 -1.08 1.42
N LEU A 49 8.06 0.24 1.56
CA LEU A 49 8.04 0.94 2.85
C LEU A 49 6.62 1.41 3.17
N PHE A 50 5.68 0.46 3.26
CA PHE A 50 4.25 0.76 3.26
C PHE A 50 3.77 1.58 4.46
N LYS A 51 4.31 1.33 5.65
CA LYS A 51 3.96 2.09 6.86
C LYS A 51 4.28 3.59 6.71
N LEU A 52 5.48 3.90 6.22
CA LEU A 52 5.88 5.29 5.95
C LEU A 52 5.05 5.89 4.80
N ALA A 53 4.72 5.10 3.77
CA ALA A 53 3.84 5.54 2.70
C ALA A 53 2.45 5.93 3.21
N ILE A 54 1.86 5.15 4.12
CA ILE A 54 0.55 5.44 4.75
C ILE A 54 0.61 6.78 5.50
N ASP A 55 1.62 6.99 6.34
CA ASP A 55 1.77 8.24 7.10
C ASP A 55 1.90 9.45 6.16
N LEU A 56 2.69 9.32 5.10
CA LEU A 56 2.86 10.37 4.09
C LEU A 56 1.58 10.65 3.31
N LEU A 57 0.84 9.60 2.91
CA LEU A 57 -0.44 9.75 2.21
C LEU A 57 -1.48 10.44 3.08
N GLN A 58 -1.53 10.13 4.38
CA GLN A 58 -2.44 10.79 5.32
C GLN A 58 -2.18 12.30 5.40
N ILE A 59 -0.91 12.72 5.40
CA ILE A 59 -0.54 14.14 5.36
C ILE A 59 -1.06 14.80 4.07
N VAL A 60 -0.94 14.13 2.93
CA VAL A 60 -1.42 14.65 1.64
C VAL A 60 -2.95 14.74 1.62
N ILE A 61 -3.65 13.70 2.07
CA ILE A 61 -5.11 13.65 2.17
C ILE A 61 -5.63 14.84 2.97
N ASN A 62 -5.02 15.13 4.13
CA ASN A 62 -5.40 16.26 4.99
C ASN A 62 -5.21 17.64 4.33
N CYS A 63 -4.51 17.72 3.20
CA CYS A 63 -4.25 18.96 2.46
C CYS A 63 -5.06 19.08 1.16
N VAL A 64 -5.78 18.03 0.75
CA VAL A 64 -6.50 17.99 -0.52
C VAL A 64 -7.96 18.39 -0.31
N ASN A 65 -8.42 19.37 -1.10
CA ASN A 65 -9.82 19.85 -1.07
C ASN A 65 -10.65 19.36 -2.26
N ILE A 66 -10.06 18.51 -3.12
CA ILE A 66 -10.68 18.01 -4.33
C ILE A 66 -11.08 16.55 -4.07
N SER A 67 -12.39 16.30 -4.02
CA SER A 67 -12.95 14.99 -3.63
C SER A 67 -12.39 13.83 -4.44
N ILE A 68 -12.18 14.00 -5.75
CA ILE A 68 -11.68 12.92 -6.60
C ILE A 68 -10.22 12.54 -6.32
N HIS A 69 -9.39 13.53 -5.96
CA HIS A 69 -8.01 13.27 -5.55
C HIS A 69 -7.94 12.66 -4.16
N GLU A 70 -8.83 13.08 -3.25
CA GLU A 70 -8.98 12.49 -1.93
C GLU A 70 -9.36 11.01 -2.03
N ILE A 71 -10.34 10.66 -2.86
CA ILE A 71 -10.74 9.28 -3.12
C ILE A 71 -9.55 8.47 -3.64
N TRP A 72 -8.82 8.97 -4.64
CA TRP A 72 -7.65 8.27 -5.19
C TRP A 72 -6.53 8.07 -4.15
N LEU A 73 -6.24 9.08 -3.33
CA LEU A 73 -5.24 8.97 -2.27
C LEU A 73 -5.67 7.99 -1.17
N GLN A 74 -6.96 7.95 -0.84
CA GLN A 74 -7.52 6.97 0.10
C GLN A 74 -7.40 5.55 -0.46
N THR A 75 -7.71 5.34 -1.75
CA THR A 75 -7.50 4.06 -2.44
C THR A 75 -6.02 3.62 -2.39
N LEU A 76 -5.08 4.54 -2.68
CA LEU A 76 -3.65 4.23 -2.56
C LEU A 76 -3.26 3.86 -1.13
N MET A 77 -3.83 4.54 -0.13
CA MET A 77 -3.55 4.25 1.27
C MET A 77 -4.08 2.88 1.70
N ASP A 78 -5.27 2.49 1.24
CA ASP A 78 -5.84 1.17 1.50
C ASP A 78 -5.01 0.05 0.83
N ILE A 79 -4.52 0.27 -0.39
CA ILE A 79 -3.55 -0.65 -1.04
C ILE A 79 -2.27 -0.79 -0.20
N CYS A 80 -1.73 0.33 0.33
CA CYS A 80 -0.56 0.27 1.21
C CYS A 80 -0.85 -0.53 2.49
N ARG A 81 -2.04 -0.37 3.09
CA ARG A 81 -2.46 -1.15 4.27
C ARG A 81 -2.55 -2.63 3.94
N ALA A 82 -3.10 -2.98 2.78
CA ALA A 82 -3.16 -4.36 2.33
C ALA A 82 -1.76 -5.00 2.24
N GLU A 83 -0.82 -4.32 1.59
CA GLU A 83 0.54 -4.83 1.43
C GLU A 83 1.32 -4.85 2.77
N GLU A 84 1.07 -3.91 3.69
CA GLU A 84 1.64 -3.96 5.04
C GLU A 84 1.14 -5.19 5.83
N ARG A 85 -0.15 -5.53 5.71
CA ARG A 85 -0.71 -6.75 6.31
C ARG A 85 -0.10 -8.01 5.73
N LEU A 86 0.08 -8.07 4.40
CA LEU A 86 0.75 -9.21 3.75
C LEU A 86 2.21 -9.33 4.20
N GLN A 87 2.93 -8.21 4.35
CA GLN A 87 4.30 -8.22 4.86
C GLN A 87 4.35 -8.68 6.32
N THR A 88 3.37 -8.29 7.13
CA THR A 88 3.22 -8.74 8.53
C THR A 88 2.97 -10.25 8.59
N ALA A 89 2.05 -10.76 7.78
CA ALA A 89 1.79 -12.18 7.59
C ALA A 89 3.04 -12.96 7.16
N MET A 90 3.85 -12.42 6.26
CA MET A 90 5.09 -13.08 5.80
C MET A 90 6.16 -13.15 6.90
N ASN A 91 6.17 -12.16 7.81
CA ASN A 91 7.15 -12.05 8.89
C ASN A 91 6.67 -12.70 10.19
N SER A 92 5.42 -13.17 10.28
CA SER A 92 4.92 -13.86 11.47
C SER A 92 5.58 -15.23 11.61
N SER A 93 5.77 -15.69 12.86
CA SER A 93 6.28 -17.03 13.13
C SER A 93 5.37 -18.08 12.48
N LYS A 94 5.96 -19.14 11.92
CA LYS A 94 5.27 -20.26 11.24
C LYS A 94 4.21 -20.97 12.11
N ASP A 95 4.27 -20.77 13.43
CA ASP A 95 3.42 -21.47 14.40
C ASP A 95 2.09 -20.75 14.68
N ASP A 96 1.88 -19.53 14.17
CA ASP A 96 0.65 -18.76 14.39
C ASP A 96 -0.18 -18.62 13.11
N LEU A 97 -0.82 -19.72 12.71
CA LEU A 97 -1.72 -19.79 11.54
C LEU A 97 -2.94 -18.88 11.70
N GLN A 98 -3.37 -18.59 12.93
CA GLN A 98 -4.49 -17.69 13.17
C GLN A 98 -4.11 -16.25 12.78
N VAL A 99 -2.96 -15.76 13.26
CA VAL A 99 -2.46 -14.43 12.89
C VAL A 99 -2.19 -14.33 11.39
N LEU A 100 -1.70 -15.39 10.76
CA LEU A 100 -1.55 -15.45 9.30
C LEU A 100 -2.88 -15.26 8.57
N CYS A 101 -3.92 -16.01 8.96
CA CYS A 101 -5.26 -15.91 8.39
C CYS A 101 -5.88 -14.52 8.58
N GLU A 102 -5.75 -13.94 9.78
CA GLU A 102 -6.28 -12.60 10.09
C GLU A 102 -5.62 -11.52 9.21
N ASN A 103 -4.30 -11.54 9.08
CA ASN A 103 -3.59 -10.57 8.23
C ASN A 103 -3.93 -10.72 6.74
N ILE A 104 -4.06 -11.94 6.22
CA ILE A 104 -4.43 -12.18 4.82
C ILE A 104 -5.88 -11.75 4.57
N ALA A 105 -6.81 -12.03 5.50
CA ALA A 105 -8.19 -11.60 5.39
C ALA A 105 -8.32 -10.06 5.40
N GLU A 106 -7.61 -9.38 6.30
CA GLU A 106 -7.57 -7.92 6.34
C GLU A 106 -6.99 -7.34 5.05
N ALA A 107 -5.92 -7.93 4.51
CA ALA A 107 -5.35 -7.52 3.23
C ALA A 107 -6.36 -7.65 2.08
N GLY A 108 -7.12 -8.75 2.03
CA GLY A 108 -8.19 -8.95 1.05
C GLY A 108 -9.26 -7.87 1.14
N SER A 109 -9.75 -7.58 2.35
CA SER A 109 -10.76 -6.54 2.61
C SER A 109 -10.31 -5.15 2.12
N PHE A 110 -9.05 -4.78 2.36
CA PHE A 110 -8.52 -3.51 1.86
C PHE A 110 -8.47 -3.44 0.32
N TYR A 111 -8.09 -4.54 -0.36
CA TYR A 111 -8.11 -4.60 -1.82
C TYR A 111 -9.53 -4.52 -2.40
N GLU A 112 -10.51 -5.19 -1.77
CA GLU A 112 -11.92 -5.10 -2.14
C GLU A 112 -12.47 -3.68 -1.97
N SER A 113 -12.21 -3.05 -0.82
CA SER A 113 -12.54 -1.63 -0.56
C SER A 113 -11.93 -0.70 -1.62
N SER A 114 -10.67 -0.96 -1.97
CA SER A 114 -9.96 -0.19 -2.99
C SER A 114 -10.62 -0.30 -4.36
N LEU A 115 -11.07 -1.50 -4.77
CA LEU A 115 -11.76 -1.70 -6.05
C LEU A 115 -13.11 -0.98 -6.15
N ILE A 116 -13.83 -0.92 -5.03
CA ILE A 116 -15.12 -0.23 -4.92
C ILE A 116 -14.93 1.28 -5.00
N THR A 117 -13.92 1.80 -4.29
CA THR A 117 -13.71 3.25 -4.14
C THR A 117 -12.90 3.86 -5.28
N MET A 118 -12.04 3.10 -5.95
CA MET A 118 -11.18 3.60 -7.02
C MET A 118 -12.02 4.29 -8.11
N PRO A 119 -11.69 5.52 -8.53
CA PRO A 119 -12.39 6.17 -9.62
C PRO A 119 -12.15 5.40 -10.93
N THR A 120 -13.12 5.39 -11.84
CA THR A 120 -12.94 4.81 -13.18
C THR A 120 -12.27 5.80 -14.11
N THR A 121 -12.73 7.05 -14.08
CA THR A 121 -12.22 8.15 -14.90
C THR A 121 -12.15 9.42 -14.07
N VAL A 122 -11.10 10.20 -14.27
CA VAL A 122 -10.94 11.55 -13.71
C VAL A 122 -10.77 12.52 -14.85
N SER A 123 -11.75 13.41 -15.04
CA SER A 123 -11.70 14.49 -16.02
C SER A 123 -10.94 15.68 -15.43
N ILE A 124 -9.89 16.11 -16.12
CA ILE A 124 -9.11 17.30 -15.78
C ILE A 124 -9.41 18.38 -16.81
N ASP A 125 -10.14 19.42 -16.40
CA ASP A 125 -10.40 20.60 -17.23
C ASP A 125 -9.35 21.68 -16.94
N ASP A 126 -8.43 21.90 -17.89
CA ASP A 126 -7.52 23.05 -17.85
C ASP A 126 -7.85 24.02 -18.98
N ASN A 127 -8.93 24.81 -18.81
CA ASN A 127 -9.41 25.99 -19.57
C ASN A 127 -9.37 25.99 -21.12
N LYS A 128 -8.86 24.94 -21.77
CA LYS A 128 -8.57 24.81 -23.20
C LYS A 128 -8.69 23.35 -23.66
N HIS A 129 -8.42 22.38 -22.78
CA HIS A 129 -8.54 20.95 -23.06
C HIS A 129 -9.10 20.21 -21.85
N SER A 130 -9.99 19.24 -22.12
CA SER A 130 -10.41 18.26 -21.14
C SER A 130 -9.62 16.97 -21.40
N ILE A 131 -8.93 16.46 -20.38
CA ILE A 131 -8.23 15.18 -20.45
C ILE A 131 -8.90 14.23 -19.47
N ASP A 132 -9.44 13.13 -19.99
CA ASP A 132 -9.94 12.02 -19.20
C ASP A 132 -8.80 11.05 -18.90
N ALA A 133 -8.43 10.95 -17.62
CA ALA A 133 -7.51 9.93 -17.14
C ALA A 133 -8.30 8.72 -16.63
N THR A 134 -8.09 7.55 -17.25
CA THR A 134 -8.72 6.28 -16.86
C THR A 134 -7.81 5.48 -15.93
N PHE A 135 -8.41 4.76 -14.98
CA PHE A 135 -7.70 3.90 -14.01
C PHE A 135 -7.86 2.41 -14.34
N ASP A 136 -8.10 2.05 -15.60
CA ASP A 136 -8.40 0.68 -16.02
C ASP A 136 -7.27 -0.29 -15.65
N PHE A 137 -6.02 0.15 -15.73
CA PHE A 137 -4.87 -0.66 -15.34
C PHE A 137 -4.84 -0.92 -13.84
N GLU A 138 -4.99 0.12 -13.02
CA GLU A 138 -4.97 0.04 -11.56
C GLU A 138 -6.13 -0.81 -11.05
N ARG A 139 -7.32 -0.67 -11.64
CA ARG A 139 -8.49 -1.49 -11.34
C ARG A 139 -8.24 -2.96 -11.67
N ALA A 140 -7.76 -3.26 -12.88
CA ALA A 140 -7.45 -4.63 -13.28
C ALA A 140 -6.37 -5.26 -12.39
N TYR A 141 -5.35 -4.49 -12.00
CA TYR A 141 -4.32 -4.95 -11.06
C TYR A 141 -4.92 -5.29 -9.70
N CYS A 142 -5.71 -4.40 -9.10
CA CYS A 142 -6.34 -4.65 -7.80
C CYS A 142 -7.29 -5.85 -7.84
N ASP A 143 -8.00 -6.07 -8.95
CA ASP A 143 -8.93 -7.19 -9.13
C ASP A 143 -8.19 -8.53 -9.13
N ILE A 144 -7.14 -8.62 -9.95
CA ILE A 144 -6.27 -9.80 -10.00
C ILE A 144 -5.63 -10.05 -8.63
N ARG A 145 -5.12 -9.00 -7.99
CA ARG A 145 -4.43 -9.11 -6.69
C ARG A 145 -5.37 -9.53 -5.57
N SER A 146 -6.59 -8.98 -5.52
CA SER A 146 -7.66 -9.39 -4.61
C SER A 146 -8.00 -10.87 -4.79
N SER A 147 -8.19 -11.32 -6.04
CA SER A 147 -8.49 -12.71 -6.36
C SER A 147 -7.39 -13.67 -5.90
N ILE A 148 -6.12 -13.31 -6.11
CA ILE A 148 -4.98 -14.10 -5.65
C ILE A 148 -4.97 -14.21 -4.12
N ILE A 149 -5.16 -13.10 -3.41
CA ILE A 149 -5.20 -13.09 -1.94
C ILE A 149 -6.34 -13.98 -1.43
N HIS A 150 -7.52 -13.88 -2.04
CA HIS A 150 -8.67 -14.71 -1.69
C HIS A 150 -8.40 -16.21 -1.86
N GLN A 151 -7.81 -16.61 -2.99
CA GLN A 151 -7.43 -18.01 -3.22
C GLN A 151 -6.39 -18.52 -2.21
N PHE A 152 -5.43 -17.69 -1.83
CA PHE A 152 -4.47 -18.05 -0.78
C PHE A 152 -5.14 -18.16 0.59
N TYR A 153 -6.05 -17.26 0.92
CA TYR A 153 -6.83 -17.32 2.15
C TYR A 153 -7.63 -18.62 2.23
N GLU A 154 -8.38 -18.97 1.19
CA GLU A 154 -9.16 -20.22 1.13
C GLU A 154 -8.26 -21.44 1.31
N LEU A 155 -7.11 -21.48 0.65
CA LEU A 155 -6.16 -22.58 0.77
C LEU A 155 -5.63 -22.74 2.21
N ILE A 156 -5.21 -21.65 2.84
CA ILE A 156 -4.70 -21.68 4.22
C ILE A 156 -5.80 -22.08 5.19
N HIS A 157 -7.00 -21.55 4.98
CA HIS A 157 -8.17 -21.87 5.80
C HIS A 157 -8.56 -23.35 5.69
N VAL A 158 -8.49 -23.95 4.50
CA VAL A 158 -8.68 -25.41 4.31
C VAL A 158 -7.59 -26.18 5.06
N ILE A 159 -6.31 -25.82 4.92
CA ILE A 159 -5.21 -26.49 5.65
C ILE A 159 -5.46 -26.46 7.17
N TYR A 160 -5.92 -25.32 7.68
CA TYR A 160 -6.25 -25.13 9.08
C TYR A 160 -7.47 -25.97 9.54
N GLN A 161 -8.58 -25.94 8.81
CA GLN A 161 -9.81 -26.64 9.19
C GLN A 161 -9.66 -28.17 9.24
N TYR A 162 -8.84 -28.73 8.36
CA TYR A 162 -8.68 -30.17 8.24
C TYR A 162 -7.48 -30.73 9.03
N ASP A 163 -6.83 -29.91 9.86
CA ASP A 163 -5.63 -30.26 10.64
C ASP A 163 -4.60 -31.05 9.79
N LEU A 164 -4.39 -30.57 8.55
CA LEU A 164 -3.47 -31.19 7.59
C LEU A 164 -2.01 -30.88 7.93
N GLY A 165 -1.67 -30.81 9.23
CA GLY A 165 -0.44 -30.29 9.86
C GLY A 165 0.89 -30.91 9.43
N MET A 166 0.96 -31.60 8.29
CA MET A 166 2.18 -32.16 7.69
C MET A 166 2.36 -31.87 6.18
N ILE A 167 1.62 -30.96 5.54
CA ILE A 167 2.05 -30.43 4.24
C ILE A 167 2.99 -29.25 4.50
N SER A 168 4.30 -29.49 4.39
CA SER A 168 5.34 -28.48 4.62
C SER A 168 5.10 -27.20 3.82
N PHE A 169 5.00 -26.06 4.51
CA PHE A 169 4.97 -24.71 3.94
C PHE A 169 6.18 -24.38 3.06
N ASP A 170 7.26 -25.18 3.07
CA ASP A 170 8.39 -25.03 2.15
C ASP A 170 7.99 -25.22 0.67
N LEU A 171 6.82 -25.80 0.39
CA LEU A 171 6.24 -25.89 -0.96
C LEU A 171 5.57 -24.58 -1.42
N LEU A 172 5.02 -23.79 -0.50
CA LEU A 172 4.35 -22.51 -0.80
C LEU A 172 5.35 -21.35 -0.92
N GLY A 173 6.32 -21.27 -0.01
CA GLY A 173 7.31 -20.19 0.02
C GLY A 173 8.34 -20.20 -1.13
N LYS A 174 8.38 -21.24 -1.97
CA LYS A 174 9.26 -21.30 -3.16
C LYS A 174 8.63 -20.73 -4.45
N ARG A 175 7.34 -20.36 -4.42
CA ARG A 175 6.61 -19.88 -5.61
C ARG A 175 5.96 -18.50 -5.45
N MET A 176 5.96 -17.94 -4.25
CA MET A 176 5.72 -16.50 -4.02
C MET A 176 7.04 -15.75 -4.09
#